data_AF-W1Y2G2-F1
#
_entry.id   AF-W1Y2G2-F1
#
_cell.length_a   1.000
_cell.length_b   1.000
_cell.length_c   1.000
_cell.angle_alpha   90.00
_cell.angle_beta   90.00
_cell.angle_gamma   90.00
#
_symmetry.space_group_name_H-M   'P 1'
#
loop_
_entity.id
_entity.type
_entity.pdbx_description
1 polymer ?
#
loop_
_entity_poly.entity_id
_entity_poly.type
_entity_poly.pdbx_seq_one_letter_code
_entity_poly.pdbx_strand_id
1 'polypeptide(L)'
;TSGKILIDGVDVRNLTQHELREKIGFVPQKGVLFSGTIKSNIKYGKKNAKDSEMKRAAKIAQASQFIESKDEAYDTEISQGGTNVSGG
;
A
#
# COMPACT_ATOMS: atom_id res chain seq x y z
N THR A 1 11.77 30.07 6.54
CA THR A 1 10.50 29.40 6.17
C THR A 1 9.41 29.87 7.11
N SER A 2 8.28 30.32 6.57
CA SER A 2 7.12 30.83 7.33
C SER A 2 5.83 30.18 6.79
N GLY A 3 4.74 30.25 7.55
CA GLY A 3 3.43 29.71 7.16
C GLY A 3 3.00 28.47 7.94
N LYS A 4 1.91 27.84 7.47
CA LYS A 4 1.32 26.64 8.05
C LYS A 4 0.67 25.75 6.98
N ILE A 5 0.66 24.45 7.22
CA ILE A 5 -0.07 23.45 6.42
C ILE A 5 -1.23 22.96 7.27
N LEU A 6 -2.43 22.96 6.69
CA LEU A 6 -3.65 22.55 7.37
C LEU A 6 -4.23 21.29 6.72
N ILE A 7 -4.74 20.37 7.54
CA ILE A 7 -5.62 19.27 7.13
C ILE A 7 -6.91 19.44 7.90
N ASP A 8 -8.03 19.55 7.19
CA ASP A 8 -9.36 19.81 7.78
C ASP A 8 -9.36 21.03 8.73
N GLY A 9 -8.55 22.05 8.43
CA GLY A 9 -8.41 23.27 9.24
C GLY A 9 -7.47 23.15 10.45
N VAL A 10 -6.94 21.97 10.75
CA VAL A 10 -5.98 21.74 11.84
C VAL A 10 -4.55 21.83 11.31
N ASP A 11 -3.69 22.60 11.99
CA ASP A 11 -2.26 22.65 11.67
C ASP A 11 -1.61 21.28 11.86
N VAL A 12 -0.91 20.77 10.85
CA VAL A 12 -0.29 19.43 10.90
C VAL A 12 0.72 19.28 12.04
N ARG A 13 1.27 20.40 12.54
CA ARG A 13 2.18 20.42 13.71
C ARG A 13 1.48 20.13 15.03
N ASN A 14 0.15 20.21 15.07
CA ASN A 14 -0.68 19.90 16.23
C ASN A 14 -1.18 18.44 16.25
N LEU A 15 -0.84 17.64 15.24
CA LEU A 15 -1.20 16.22 15.15
C LEU A 15 0.03 15.36 15.47
N THR A 16 -0.19 14.17 16.02
CA THR A 16 0.90 13.18 16.08
C THR A 16 1.24 12.69 14.66
N GLN A 17 2.48 12.22 14.47
CA GLN A 17 2.88 11.63 13.19
C GLN A 17 2.00 10.44 12.78
N HIS A 18 1.45 9.71 13.75
CA HIS A 18 0.57 8.57 13.50
C HIS A 18 -0.77 9.05 12.93
N GLU A 19 -1.48 9.95 13.60
CA GLU A 19 -2.77 10.49 13.15
C GLU A 19 -2.66 11.15 11.78
N LEU A 20 -1.59 11.92 11.56
CA LEU A 20 -1.34 12.57 10.30
C LEU A 20 -1.21 11.56 9.15
N ARG A 21 -0.45 10.47 9.37
CA ARG A 21 -0.19 9.46 8.34
C ARG A 21 -1.39 8.54 8.09
N GLU A 22 -2.27 8.32 9.07
CA GLU A 22 -3.50 7.55 8.85
C GLU A 22 -4.48 8.27 7.91
N LYS A 23 -4.39 9.61 7.81
CA LYS A 23 -5.23 10.44 6.93
C LYS A 23 -4.68 10.57 5.51
N ILE A 24 -3.45 10.12 5.24
CA ILE A 24 -2.75 10.38 3.98
C ILE A 24 -2.31 9.06 3.34
N GLY A 25 -2.82 8.80 2.14
CA GLY A 25 -2.24 7.79 1.25
C GLY A 25 -1.04 8.36 0.50
N PHE A 26 0.05 7.59 0.39
CA PHE A 26 1.25 8.00 -0.33
C PHE A 26 1.68 6.91 -1.31
N VAL A 27 1.86 7.28 -2.58
CA VAL A 27 2.37 6.40 -3.63
C VAL A 27 3.66 7.03 -4.19
N PRO A 28 4.85 6.50 -3.86
CA PRO A 28 6.11 7.04 -4.36
C PRO A 28 6.30 6.75 -5.85
N GLN A 29 7.15 7.54 -6.53
CA GLN A 29 7.51 7.31 -7.93
C GLN A 29 8.10 5.91 -8.17
N LYS A 30 8.91 5.42 -7.22
CA LYS A 30 9.41 4.04 -7.20
C LYS A 30 8.70 3.30 -6.08
N GLY A 31 7.86 2.33 -6.46
CA GLY A 31 7.24 1.42 -5.51
C GLY A 31 8.29 0.68 -4.69
N VAL A 32 7.99 0.42 -3.42
CA VAL A 32 8.81 -0.40 -2.54
C VAL A 32 8.01 -1.64 -2.18
N LEU A 33 8.54 -2.80 -2.51
CA LEU A 33 7.98 -4.09 -2.12
C LEU A 33 8.88 -4.74 -1.06
N PHE A 34 8.24 -5.38 -0.09
CA PHE A 34 8.90 -6.17 0.95
C PHE A 34 8.95 -7.64 0.55
N SER A 35 9.92 -8.38 1.08
CA SER A 35 9.89 -9.84 1.00
C SER A 35 8.65 -10.45 1.69
N GLY A 36 8.19 -11.59 1.17
CA GLY A 36 6.95 -12.26 1.57
C GLY A 36 6.01 -12.39 0.37
N THR A 37 4.70 -12.44 0.56
CA THR A 37 3.75 -12.67 -0.54
C THR A 37 3.15 -11.38 -1.09
N ILE A 38 2.47 -11.47 -2.24
CA ILE A 38 1.61 -10.40 -2.75
C ILE A 38 0.58 -10.00 -1.68
N LYS A 39 -0.03 -10.98 -1.01
CA LYS A 39 -0.98 -10.78 0.10
C LYS A 39 -0.36 -9.99 1.24
N SER A 40 0.85 -10.32 1.69
CA SER A 40 1.49 -9.61 2.81
C SER A 40 1.81 -8.15 2.43
N ASN A 41 2.25 -7.91 1.20
CA ASN A 41 2.52 -6.56 0.68
C ASN A 41 1.26 -5.70 0.60
N ILE A 42 0.15 -6.22 0.06
CA ILE A 42 -1.11 -5.45 -0.02
C ILE A 42 -1.66 -5.17 1.39
N LYS A 43 -1.62 -6.16 2.29
CA LYS A 43 -2.08 -6.00 3.67
C LYS A 43 -1.16 -5.15 4.54
N TYR A 44 0.04 -4.78 4.07
CA TYR A 44 0.95 -3.93 4.81
C TYR A 44 0.31 -2.58 5.19
N GLY A 45 -0.52 -2.00 4.29
CA GLY A 45 -1.25 -0.76 4.55
C GLY A 45 -2.37 -0.87 5.59
N LYS A 46 -2.84 -2.09 5.88
CA LYS A 46 -3.85 -2.39 6.93
C LYS A 46 -3.67 -3.83 7.41
N LYS A 47 -2.85 -4.02 8.46
CA LYS A 47 -2.43 -5.35 8.96
C LYS A 47 -3.59 -6.31 9.21
N ASN A 48 -4.72 -5.80 9.71
CA ASN A 48 -5.91 -6.59 10.04
C ASN A 48 -6.97 -6.61 8.93
N ALA A 49 -6.61 -6.27 7.68
CA ALA A 49 -7.54 -6.32 6.56
C ALA A 49 -8.04 -7.76 6.30
N LYS A 50 -9.35 -7.90 6.08
CA LYS A 50 -9.94 -9.15 5.62
C LYS A 50 -9.47 -9.47 4.19
N ASP A 51 -9.45 -10.74 3.82
CA ASP A 51 -9.07 -11.16 2.46
C ASP A 51 -10.00 -10.56 1.40
N SER A 52 -11.28 -10.30 1.72
CA SER A 52 -12.22 -9.61 0.84
C SER A 52 -11.86 -8.13 0.61
N GLU A 53 -11.39 -7.42 1.64
CA GLU A 53 -10.94 -6.02 1.50
C GLU A 53 -9.68 -5.95 0.64
N MET A 54 -8.74 -6.89 0.87
CA MET A 54 -7.52 -7.02 0.09
C MET A 54 -7.81 -7.30 -1.40
N LYS A 55 -8.67 -8.28 -1.70
CA LYS A 55 -9.10 -8.57 -3.08
C LYS A 55 -9.83 -7.40 -3.73
N ARG A 56 -10.67 -6.68 -2.96
CA ARG A 56 -11.33 -5.47 -3.44
C ARG A 56 -10.33 -4.37 -3.78
N ALA A 57 -9.32 -4.14 -2.94
CA ALA A 57 -8.26 -3.18 -3.20
C ALA A 57 -7.46 -3.55 -4.46
N ALA A 58 -7.08 -4.82 -4.61
CA ALA A 58 -6.39 -5.31 -5.80
C ALA A 58 -7.21 -5.13 -7.08
N LYS A 59 -8.54 -5.34 -7.02
CA LYS A 59 -9.44 -5.10 -8.14
C LYS A 59 -9.54 -3.63 -8.51
N ILE A 60 -9.68 -2.74 -7.52
CA ILE A 60 -9.73 -1.28 -7.75
C ILE A 60 -8.41 -0.79 -8.36
N ALA A 61 -7.28 -1.32 -7.90
CA ALA A 61 -5.95 -1.03 -8.44
C ALA A 61 -5.65 -1.73 -9.79
N GLN A 62 -6.62 -2.46 -10.36
CA GLN A 62 -6.48 -3.21 -11.61
C GLN A 62 -5.36 -4.28 -11.59
N ALA A 63 -4.92 -4.70 -10.40
CA ALA A 63 -3.88 -5.70 -10.24
C ALA A 63 -4.42 -7.14 -10.19
N SER A 64 -5.73 -7.33 -9.98
CA SER A 64 -6.32 -8.65 -9.73
C SER A 64 -6.05 -9.65 -10.86
N GLN A 65 -6.14 -9.23 -12.13
CA GLN A 65 -5.91 -10.12 -13.27
C GLN A 65 -4.45 -10.59 -13.35
N PHE A 66 -3.49 -9.69 -13.14
CA PHE A 66 -2.07 -10.04 -13.07
C PHE A 66 -1.80 -11.01 -11.94
N ILE A 67 -2.35 -10.74 -10.75
CA ILE A 67 -2.18 -11.60 -9.58
C ILE A 67 -2.77 -12.98 -9.86
N GLU A 68 -4.01 -13.05 -10.34
CA GLU A 68 -4.74 -14.31 -10.59
C GLU A 68 -4.17 -15.14 -11.76
N SER A 69 -3.36 -14.53 -12.64
CA SER A 69 -2.63 -15.27 -13.69
C SER A 69 -1.42 -16.07 -13.18
N LYS A 70 -1.00 -15.86 -11.93
CA LYS A 70 0.12 -16.60 -11.31
C LYS A 70 -0.41 -17.88 -10.67
N ASP A 71 0.38 -18.95 -10.70
CA ASP A 71 0.00 -20.27 -10.15
C ASP A 71 -0.42 -20.19 -8.67
N GLU A 72 0.30 -19.40 -7.87
CA GLU A 72 0.03 -19.22 -6.43
C GLU A 72 -0.81 -17.98 -6.13
N ALA A 73 -1.25 -17.25 -7.16
CA ALA A 73 -2.04 -16.02 -7.06
C ALA A 73 -1.54 -15.06 -5.96
N TYR A 74 -2.36 -14.78 -4.94
CA TYR A 74 -2.03 -13.86 -3.85
C TYR A 74 -0.94 -14.38 -2.90
N ASP A 75 -0.70 -15.69 -2.88
CA ASP A 75 0.35 -16.31 -2.08
C ASP A 75 1.68 -16.36 -2.85
N THR A 76 1.73 -15.86 -4.09
CA THR A 76 2.99 -15.73 -4.84
C THR A 76 4.01 -14.90 -4.06
N GLU A 77 5.22 -15.45 -3.95
CA GLU A 77 6.37 -14.82 -3.31
C GLU A 77 6.88 -13.59 -4.08
N ILE A 78 7.29 -12.58 -3.31
CA ILE A 78 7.85 -11.31 -3.74
C ILE A 78 9.24 -11.18 -3.14
N SER A 79 10.21 -10.91 -4.00
CA SER A 79 11.58 -10.61 -3.58
C SER A 79 11.66 -9.18 -3.06
N GLN A 80 12.58 -8.92 -2.11
CA GLN A 80 12.83 -7.58 -1.59
C GLN A 80 13.06 -6.58 -2.74
N GLY A 81 12.32 -5.47 -2.74
CA GLY A 81 12.39 -4.47 -3.81
C GLY A 81 11.68 -4.85 -5.11
N GLY A 82 11.01 -6.01 -5.18
CA GLY A 82 10.16 -6.39 -6.31
C GLY A 82 10.90 -6.88 -7.55
N THR A 83 12.13 -7.40 -7.41
CA THR A 83 12.97 -7.81 -8.55
C THR A 83 12.37 -8.93 -9.42
N ASN A 84 11.35 -9.64 -8.92
CA ASN A 84 10.67 -10.74 -9.60
C ASN A 84 9.27 -10.35 -10.15
N VAL A 85 8.93 -9.06 -10.18
CA VAL A 85 7.68 -8.56 -10.76
C VAL A 85 7.91 -7.33 -11.64
N SER A 86 7.03 -7.09 -12.61
CA SER A 86 7.03 -5.85 -13.39
C SER A 86 6.64 -4.66 -12.50
N GLY A 87 7.15 -3.48 -12.83
CA GLY A 87 6.82 -2.25 -12.10
C GLY A 87 5.45 -1.62 -12.43
N GLY A 88 4.72 -2.20 -13.37
CA GLY A 88 3.39 -1.78 -13.82
C GLY A 88 2.52 -2.98 -14.12
#